data_AF-A0A0F2T5R6-F1
#
_entry.id   AF-A0A0F2T5R6-F1
#
_cell.length_a   1.000
_cell.length_b   1.000
_cell.length_c   1.000
_cell.angle_alpha   90.00
_cell.angle_beta   90.00
_cell.angle_gamma   90.00
#
_symmetry.space_group_name_H-M   'P 1'
#
loop_
_entity.id
_entity.type
_entity.pdbx_description
1 polymer ?
#
loop_
_entity_poly.entity_id
_entity_poly.type
_entity_poly.pdbx_seq_one_letter_code
_entity_poly.pdbx_strand_id
1 'polypeptide(L)'
;GTFDTEPGYLASGVVAPECGDARPGPDTVYDVASLTKVLATWPLVGASLLDGFTLDTPIRELLPDIPADAPGGRVTPRQILAHTSGLRADTRLDQYRGRTEPLAQLICGEPLIADPGAGHRYINRGFILLGLALAHYRCRRLDELAAE
;
A
#
# COMPACT_ATOMS: atom_id res chain seq x y z
N GLY A 1 11.01 -2.46 -29.51
CA GLY A 1 11.37 -1.43 -30.49
C GLY A 1 10.48 -1.62 -31.70
N THR A 2 10.03 -0.54 -32.32
CA THR A 2 9.26 -0.61 -33.57
C THR A 2 10.22 -0.81 -34.74
N PHE A 3 10.17 -1.99 -35.35
CA PHE A 3 10.72 -2.22 -36.68
C PHE A 3 9.50 -2.41 -37.58
N ASP A 4 9.35 -1.52 -38.57
CA ASP A 4 8.33 -1.61 -39.62
C ASP A 4 6.87 -1.67 -39.15
N THR A 5 6.37 -0.54 -38.59
CA THR A 5 4.98 -0.26 -38.19
C THR A 5 4.36 -1.17 -37.11
N GLU A 6 4.94 -2.34 -36.87
CA GLU A 6 4.52 -3.29 -35.84
C GLU A 6 5.39 -3.15 -34.57
N PRO A 7 4.80 -3.19 -33.36
CA PRO A 7 5.58 -3.18 -32.12
C PRO A 7 6.39 -4.48 -31.99
N GLY A 8 7.71 -4.41 -32.17
CA GLY A 8 8.61 -5.50 -31.81
C GLY A 8 8.86 -5.52 -30.30
N TYR A 9 8.72 -6.69 -29.68
CA TYR A 9 9.00 -6.90 -28.26
C TYR A 9 10.17 -7.87 -28.07
N LEU A 10 10.95 -7.62 -27.01
CA LEU A 10 11.98 -8.54 -26.55
C LEU A 10 11.50 -9.13 -25.22
N ALA A 11 11.47 -10.45 -25.16
CA ALA A 11 11.05 -11.20 -23.98
C ALA A 11 12.17 -12.15 -23.56
N SER A 12 12.32 -12.34 -22.25
CA SER A 12 13.27 -13.28 -21.68
C SER A 12 12.62 -13.99 -20.48
N GLY A 13 13.05 -15.22 -20.21
CA GLY A 13 12.50 -16.06 -19.15
C GLY A 13 11.18 -16.74 -19.51
N VAL A 14 10.51 -17.22 -18.46
CA VAL A 14 9.17 -17.84 -18.48
C VAL A 14 8.23 -17.04 -17.60
N VAL A 15 6.92 -17.11 -17.85
CA VAL A 15 5.90 -16.31 -17.15
C VAL A 15 5.89 -16.58 -15.64
N ALA A 16 5.80 -17.84 -15.24
CA ALA A 16 5.87 -18.30 -13.85
C ALA A 16 6.21 -19.80 -13.81
N PRO A 17 6.78 -20.34 -12.71
CA PRO A 17 7.09 -21.76 -12.58
C PRO A 17 5.91 -22.69 -12.91
N GLU A 18 4.71 -22.32 -12.48
CA GLU A 18 3.46 -23.04 -12.74
C GLU A 18 2.97 -22.96 -14.19
N CYS A 19 3.50 -22.04 -15.00
CA CYS A 19 3.17 -21.88 -16.42
C CYS A 19 4.11 -22.65 -17.35
N GLY A 20 5.07 -23.42 -16.82
CA GLY A 20 6.03 -24.20 -17.62
C GLY A 20 6.88 -23.31 -18.53
N ASP A 21 7.02 -23.70 -19.80
CA ASP A 21 7.87 -23.00 -20.78
C ASP A 21 7.20 -21.79 -21.46
N ALA A 22 6.03 -21.35 -20.97
CA ALA A 22 5.34 -20.18 -21.51
C ALA A 22 6.22 -18.94 -21.43
N ARG A 23 6.49 -18.31 -22.57
CA ARG A 23 7.28 -17.08 -22.66
C ARG A 23 6.39 -15.86 -22.45
N PRO A 24 6.90 -14.81 -21.77
CA PRO A 24 6.15 -13.56 -21.67
C PRO A 24 5.99 -12.89 -23.04
N GLY A 25 4.86 -12.21 -23.21
CA GLY A 25 4.51 -11.45 -24.40
C GLY A 25 3.81 -10.13 -24.04
N PRO A 26 3.32 -9.38 -25.04
CA PRO A 26 2.69 -8.07 -24.83
C PRO A 26 1.49 -8.10 -23.88
N ASP A 27 0.73 -9.20 -23.86
CA ASP A 27 -0.47 -9.37 -23.04
C ASP A 27 -0.20 -10.05 -21.69
N THR A 28 1.08 -10.31 -21.36
CA THR A 28 1.42 -10.90 -20.06
C THR A 28 1.16 -9.89 -18.94
N VAL A 29 0.27 -10.27 -18.02
CA VAL A 29 -0.02 -9.49 -16.81
C VAL A 29 1.00 -9.84 -15.73
N TYR A 30 1.55 -8.82 -15.08
CA TYR A 30 2.52 -8.97 -14.00
C TYR A 30 1.94 -8.44 -12.68
N ASP A 31 2.27 -9.10 -11.57
CA ASP A 31 2.17 -8.46 -10.26
C ASP A 31 3.26 -7.38 -10.17
N VAL A 32 2.84 -6.13 -10.25
CA VAL A 32 3.73 -4.97 -10.24
C VAL A 32 4.24 -4.63 -8.82
N ALA A 33 3.82 -5.40 -7.81
CA ALA A 33 4.25 -5.33 -6.43
C ALA A 33 4.28 -3.89 -5.91
N SER A 34 5.45 -3.40 -5.50
CA SER A 34 5.59 -2.07 -4.91
C SER A 34 5.36 -0.90 -5.86
N LEU A 35 5.30 -1.12 -7.19
CA LEU A 35 4.83 -0.07 -8.11
C LEU A 35 3.38 0.33 -7.83
N THR A 36 2.58 -0.55 -7.22
CA THR A 36 1.22 -0.24 -6.75
C THR A 36 1.16 1.02 -5.88
N LYS A 37 2.21 1.29 -5.08
CA LYS A 37 2.30 2.49 -4.24
C LYS A 37 2.23 3.78 -5.06
N VAL A 38 2.84 3.77 -6.24
CA VAL A 38 2.94 4.92 -7.13
C VAL A 38 1.79 4.94 -8.13
N LEU A 39 1.41 3.78 -8.67
CA LEU A 39 0.40 3.68 -9.74
C LEU A 39 -1.04 3.75 -9.22
N ALA A 40 -1.30 3.26 -8.00
CA ALA A 40 -2.64 3.24 -7.42
C ALA A 40 -2.73 4.13 -6.18
N THR A 41 -1.89 3.90 -5.17
CA THR A 41 -2.04 4.59 -3.88
C THR A 41 -1.82 6.09 -4.00
N TRP A 42 -0.78 6.55 -4.71
CA TRP A 42 -0.51 7.98 -4.86
C TRP A 42 -1.62 8.76 -5.58
N PRO A 43 -2.13 8.34 -6.75
CA PRO A 43 -3.28 8.97 -7.39
C PRO A 43 -4.51 9.02 -6.49
N LEU A 44 -4.81 7.94 -5.75
CA LEU A 44 -5.94 7.90 -4.82
C LEU A 44 -5.81 8.90 -3.67
N VAL A 45 -4.60 9.07 -3.13
CA VAL A 45 -4.34 10.14 -2.17
C VAL A 45 -4.58 11.49 -2.84
N GLY A 46 -4.02 11.71 -4.03
CA GLY A 46 -4.16 12.96 -4.79
C GLY A 46 -5.62 13.34 -5.02
N ALA A 47 -6.45 12.40 -5.47
CA ALA A 47 -7.88 12.59 -5.62
C ALA A 47 -8.54 12.92 -4.26
N SER A 48 -8.15 12.22 -3.19
CA SER A 48 -8.73 12.44 -1.85
C SER A 48 -8.40 13.82 -1.29
N LEU A 49 -7.24 14.39 -1.62
CA LEU A 49 -6.90 15.76 -1.25
C LEU A 49 -7.89 16.80 -1.82
N LEU A 50 -8.49 16.51 -2.98
CA LEU A 50 -9.50 17.39 -3.59
C LEU A 50 -10.85 17.36 -2.85
N ASP A 51 -11.11 16.30 -2.08
CA ASP A 51 -12.35 16.09 -1.33
C ASP A 51 -12.23 16.45 0.17
N GLY A 52 -11.11 17.06 0.57
CA GLY A 52 -10.86 17.50 1.94
C GLY A 52 -10.07 16.52 2.81
N PHE A 53 -9.54 15.43 2.26
CA PHE A 53 -8.53 14.61 2.94
C PHE A 53 -7.29 15.45 3.23
N THR A 54 -6.63 15.22 4.36
CA THR A 54 -5.35 15.87 4.65
C THR A 54 -4.26 14.84 4.90
N LEU A 55 -3.03 15.18 4.54
CA LEU A 55 -1.90 14.28 4.77
C LEU A 55 -1.47 14.23 6.24
N ASP A 56 -1.99 15.13 7.08
CA ASP A 56 -1.60 15.30 8.48
C ASP A 56 -2.67 14.75 9.44
N THR A 57 -3.82 14.30 8.94
CA THR A 57 -4.83 13.58 9.73
C THR A 57 -4.23 12.27 10.25
N PRO A 58 -4.22 12.03 11.57
CA PRO A 58 -3.80 10.76 12.16
C PRO A 58 -4.60 9.56 11.63
N ILE A 59 -3.96 8.41 11.45
CA ILE A 59 -4.62 7.19 10.95
C ILE A 59 -5.81 6.77 11.83
N ARG A 60 -5.74 6.94 13.15
CA ARG A 60 -6.87 6.64 14.05
C ARG A 60 -8.13 7.48 13.81
N GLU A 61 -7.99 8.68 13.24
CA GLU A 61 -9.14 9.52 12.89
C GLU A 61 -9.77 9.09 11.57
N LEU A 62 -8.98 8.45 10.69
CA LEU A 62 -9.44 7.85 9.43
C LEU A 62 -9.99 6.43 9.62
N LEU A 63 -9.66 5.77 10.71
CA LEU A 63 -10.05 4.39 11.04
C LEU A 63 -10.44 4.34 12.53
N PRO A 64 -11.70 4.70 12.87
CA PRO A 64 -12.13 4.97 14.24
C PRO A 64 -12.09 3.75 15.17
N ASP A 65 -12.00 2.53 14.63
CA ASP A 65 -11.87 1.31 15.42
C ASP A 65 -10.45 1.13 16.02
N ILE A 66 -9.50 2.02 15.72
CA ILE A 66 -8.15 1.96 16.31
C ILE A 66 -8.18 2.48 17.75
N PRO A 67 -7.70 1.69 18.75
CA PRO A 67 -7.61 2.14 20.14
C PRO A 67 -6.81 3.44 20.28
N ALA A 68 -7.24 4.33 21.18
CA ALA A 68 -6.61 5.64 21.36
C ALA A 68 -5.14 5.57 21.81
N ASP A 69 -4.77 4.49 22.50
CA ASP A 69 -3.42 4.21 23.00
C ASP A 69 -2.55 3.42 22.02
N ALA A 70 -3.10 3.00 20.86
CA ALA A 70 -2.34 2.29 19.83
C ALA A 70 -1.21 3.18 19.26
N PRO A 71 0.08 2.81 19.42
CA PRO A 71 1.21 3.66 19.05
C PRO A 71 1.20 4.13 17.59
N GLY A 72 0.81 3.25 16.67
CA GLY A 72 0.71 3.53 15.24
C GLY A 72 -0.51 4.35 14.83
N GLY A 73 -1.49 4.55 15.71
CA GLY A 73 -2.69 5.34 15.41
C GLY A 73 -2.40 6.83 15.18
N ARG A 74 -1.28 7.34 15.72
CA ARG A 74 -0.85 8.74 15.55
C ARG A 74 -0.07 9.02 14.27
N VAL A 75 0.29 7.98 13.51
CA VAL A 75 0.99 8.13 12.23
C VAL A 75 0.08 8.83 11.23
N THR A 76 0.65 9.61 10.31
CA THR A 76 -0.11 10.32 9.27
C THR A 76 0.14 9.77 7.86
N PRO A 77 -0.78 9.99 6.91
CA PRO A 77 -0.56 9.66 5.50
C PRO A 77 0.74 10.25 4.94
N ARG A 78 1.11 11.48 5.33
CA ARG A 78 2.38 12.11 4.94
C ARG A 78 3.58 11.23 5.32
N GLN A 79 3.59 10.74 6.56
CA GLN A 79 4.68 9.92 7.07
C GLN A 79 4.68 8.52 6.46
N ILE A 80 3.52 7.98 6.11
CA ILE A 80 3.44 6.71 5.38
C ILE A 80 4.02 6.86 3.97
N LEU A 81 3.57 7.86 3.22
CA LEU A 81 4.00 8.12 1.84
C LEU A 81 5.51 8.40 1.77
N ALA A 82 6.04 9.13 2.75
CA ALA A 82 7.46 9.44 2.85
C ALA A 82 8.29 8.32 3.50
N HIS A 83 7.68 7.19 3.88
CA HIS A 83 8.34 6.11 4.61
C HIS A 83 9.02 6.57 5.92
N THR A 84 8.45 7.55 6.61
CA THR A 84 8.94 8.10 7.89
C THR A 84 8.04 7.77 9.08
N SER A 85 7.08 6.86 8.92
CA SER A 85 6.09 6.52 9.96
C SER A 85 6.63 5.97 11.28
N GLY A 86 7.82 5.34 11.28
CA GLY A 86 8.32 4.62 12.45
C GLY A 86 7.56 3.33 12.77
N LEU A 87 6.62 2.88 11.94
CA LEU A 87 5.96 1.58 12.06
C LEU A 87 6.96 0.44 11.83
N ARG A 88 6.64 -0.76 12.34
CA ARG A 88 7.47 -1.96 12.12
C ARG A 88 7.56 -2.27 10.62
N ALA A 89 8.78 -2.24 10.09
CA ALA A 89 9.03 -2.38 8.64
C ALA A 89 8.80 -3.81 8.12
N ASP A 90 8.98 -4.81 8.98
CA ASP A 90 8.76 -6.20 8.62
C ASP A 90 7.29 -6.42 8.26
N THR A 91 7.01 -6.99 7.09
CA THR A 91 5.63 -7.16 6.63
C THR A 91 4.93 -8.32 7.35
N ARG A 92 5.63 -9.43 7.66
CA ARG A 92 5.17 -10.68 8.32
C ARG A 92 3.72 -10.70 8.81
N LEU A 93 2.74 -10.65 7.89
CA LEU A 93 1.30 -10.62 8.24
C LEU A 93 0.82 -11.99 8.73
N ASP A 94 1.60 -13.05 8.45
CA ASP A 94 1.39 -14.39 8.97
C ASP A 94 1.37 -14.43 10.50
N GLN A 95 2.04 -13.49 11.17
CA GLN A 95 2.01 -13.39 12.64
C GLN A 95 0.62 -13.07 13.20
N TYR A 96 -0.29 -12.57 12.35
CA TYR A 96 -1.67 -12.25 12.71
C TYR A 96 -2.66 -13.39 12.43
N ARG A 97 -2.19 -14.54 11.94
CA ARG A 97 -3.07 -15.69 11.68
C ARG A 97 -3.82 -16.10 12.95
N GLY A 98 -5.13 -16.29 12.83
CA GLY A 98 -6.01 -16.67 13.94
C GLY A 98 -6.44 -15.51 14.85
N ARG A 99 -5.96 -14.29 14.60
CA ARG A 99 -6.43 -13.08 15.29
C ARG A 99 -7.79 -12.65 14.73
N THR A 100 -8.63 -12.10 15.60
CA THR A 100 -9.98 -11.64 15.25
C THR A 100 -10.07 -10.12 15.12
N GLU A 101 -9.07 -9.41 15.62
CA GLU A 101 -9.00 -7.96 15.54
C GLU A 101 -8.77 -7.48 14.10
N PRO A 102 -9.34 -6.33 13.70
CA PRO A 102 -9.07 -5.72 12.41
C PRO A 102 -7.57 -5.54 12.16
N LEU A 103 -7.12 -5.77 10.92
CA LEU A 103 -5.71 -5.67 10.55
C LEU A 103 -5.10 -4.31 10.89
N ALA A 104 -5.87 -3.23 10.76
CA ALA A 104 -5.41 -1.89 11.13
C ALA A 104 -5.10 -1.78 12.63
N GLN A 105 -5.93 -2.36 13.51
CA GLN A 105 -5.65 -2.39 14.94
C GLN A 105 -4.39 -3.20 15.24
N LEU A 106 -4.22 -4.36 14.59
CA LEU A 106 -3.05 -5.21 14.77
C LEU A 106 -1.75 -4.51 14.37
N ILE A 107 -1.73 -3.81 13.23
CA ILE A 107 -0.55 -3.04 12.80
C ILE A 107 -0.31 -1.82 13.71
N CYS A 108 -1.36 -1.08 14.05
CA CYS A 108 -1.23 0.13 14.87
C CYS A 108 -0.90 -0.16 16.34
N GLY A 109 -1.26 -1.34 16.86
CA GLY A 109 -0.98 -1.74 18.24
C GLY A 109 0.46 -2.17 18.49
N GLU A 110 1.26 -2.41 17.45
CA GLU A 110 2.67 -2.75 17.61
C GLU A 110 3.51 -1.53 18.07
N PRO A 111 4.57 -1.76 18.86
CA PRO A 111 5.53 -0.71 19.17
C PRO A 111 6.15 -0.09 17.91
N LEU A 112 6.26 1.23 17.90
CA LEU A 112 7.03 1.94 16.89
C LEU A 112 8.53 1.65 17.08
N ILE A 113 9.24 1.53 15.96
CA ILE A 113 10.69 1.32 15.92
C ILE A 113 11.49 2.64 15.97
N ALA A 114 10.80 3.76 15.75
CA ALA A 114 11.31 5.12 15.82
C ALA A 114 10.13 6.08 15.96
N ASP A 115 10.37 7.32 16.41
CA ASP A 115 9.33 8.34 16.38
C ASP A 115 8.91 8.67 14.94
N PRO A 116 7.61 8.90 14.67
CA PRO A 116 7.15 9.32 13.35
C PRO A 116 7.83 10.62 12.91
N GLY A 117 8.44 10.61 11.73
CA GLY A 117 9.24 11.70 11.18
C GLY A 117 10.74 11.64 11.51
N ALA A 118 11.18 10.79 12.44
CA ALA A 118 12.58 10.77 12.89
C ALA A 118 13.58 10.24 11.83
N GLY A 119 13.11 9.45 10.86
CA GLY A 119 13.97 8.95 9.78
C GLY A 119 13.22 8.15 8.74
N HIS A 120 13.82 8.01 7.57
CA HIS A 120 13.28 7.22 6.46
C HIS A 120 13.59 5.73 6.64
N ARG A 121 12.55 4.90 6.57
CA ARG A 121 12.65 3.45 6.47
C ARG A 121 11.52 2.90 5.61
N TYR A 122 11.89 2.29 4.48
CA TYR A 122 10.95 1.65 3.58
C TYR A 122 10.06 0.64 4.30
N ILE A 123 8.75 0.71 4.04
CA ILE A 123 7.74 -0.06 4.77
C ILE A 123 6.49 -0.32 3.93
N ASN A 124 6.07 -1.58 3.87
CA ASN A 124 4.83 -1.99 3.20
C ASN A 124 3.59 -1.81 4.10
N ARG A 125 3.71 -2.09 5.40
CA ARG A 125 2.59 -2.02 6.36
C ARG A 125 1.94 -0.64 6.42
N GLY A 126 2.73 0.42 6.28
CA GLY A 126 2.19 1.78 6.17
C GLY A 126 1.26 1.93 4.96
N PHE A 127 1.64 1.41 3.79
CA PHE A 127 0.80 1.48 2.59
C PHE A 127 -0.45 0.60 2.68
N ILE A 128 -0.39 -0.52 3.40
CA ILE A 128 -1.59 -1.31 3.73
C ILE A 128 -2.56 -0.48 4.58
N LEU A 129 -2.07 0.17 5.64
CA LEU A 129 -2.88 1.06 6.48
C LEU A 129 -3.48 2.21 5.67
N LEU A 130 -2.68 2.86 4.82
CA LEU A 130 -3.16 3.97 3.99
C LEU A 130 -4.22 3.51 2.98
N GLY A 131 -4.07 2.32 2.39
CA GLY A 131 -5.10 1.73 1.53
C GLY A 131 -6.41 1.48 2.27
N LEU A 132 -6.35 0.93 3.49
CA LEU A 132 -7.53 0.76 4.35
C LEU A 132 -8.18 2.09 4.72
N ALA A 133 -7.38 3.10 5.06
CA ALA A 133 -7.86 4.44 5.39
C ALA A 133 -8.53 5.13 4.19
N LEU A 134 -7.97 5.01 2.98
CA LEU A 134 -8.57 5.55 1.75
C LEU A 134 -9.89 4.86 1.41
N ALA A 135 -9.95 3.53 1.53
CA ALA A 135 -11.17 2.76 1.31
C ALA A 135 -12.29 3.17 2.29
N HIS A 136 -11.94 3.35 3.57
CA HIS A 136 -12.86 3.85 4.59
C HIS A 136 -13.32 5.28 4.30
N TYR A 137 -12.38 6.19 4.05
CA TYR A 137 -12.67 7.61 3.77
C TYR A 137 -13.59 7.80 2.56
N ARG A 138 -13.44 6.97 1.53
CA ARG A 138 -14.26 7.00 0.31
C ARG A 138 -15.49 6.10 0.35
N CYS A 139 -15.70 5.34 1.43
CA CYS A 139 -16.77 4.37 1.58
C CYS A 139 -16.88 3.36 0.41
N ARG A 140 -15.73 2.97 -0.16
CA ARG A 140 -15.64 2.11 -1.36
C ARG A 140 -14.47 1.15 -1.25
N ARG A 141 -14.51 0.05 -2.01
CA ARG A 141 -13.43 -0.93 -1.98
C ARG A 141 -12.18 -0.37 -2.67
N LEU A 142 -11.00 -0.72 -2.17
CA LEU A 142 -9.74 -0.21 -2.70
C LEU A 142 -9.50 -0.62 -4.16
N ASP A 143 -9.95 -1.81 -4.57
CA ASP A 143 -9.82 -2.29 -5.94
C ASP A 143 -10.74 -1.54 -6.91
N GLU A 144 -11.92 -1.12 -6.47
CA GLU A 144 -12.82 -0.28 -7.27
C GLU A 144 -12.25 1.12 -7.44
N LEU A 145 -11.69 1.68 -6.37
CA LEU A 145 -11.06 3.01 -6.40
C LEU A 145 -9.84 3.02 -7.32
N ALA A 146 -9.00 1.99 -7.26
CA ALA A 146 -7.76 1.91 -8.05
C ALA A 146 -7.99 1.65 -9.56
N ALA A 147 -9.22 1.32 -9.97
CA ALA A 147 -9.57 1.06 -11.36
C ALA A 147 -10.10 2.30 -12.11
N GLU A 148 -10.30 3.43 -11.41
CA GLU A 148 -10.76 4.71 -11.96
C GLU A 148 -9.58 5.61 -12.39
#